data_AF-A0A015HZU4-F1
#
_entry.id   AF-A0A015HZU4-F1
#
_cell.length_a   1.000
_cell.length_b   1.000
_cell.length_c   1.000
_cell.angle_alpha   90.00
_cell.angle_beta   90.00
_cell.angle_gamma   90.00
#
_symmetry.space_group_name_H-M   'P 1'
#
loop_
_entity.id
_entity.type
_entity.pdbx_description
1 polymer ?
#
loop_
_entity_poly.entity_id
_entity_poly.type
_entity_poly.pdbx_seq_one_letter_code
_entity_poly.pdbx_strand_id
1 'polypeptide(L)'
;MSFTDKINYFGKLCESCGKTKINIRDRFSKWCKLCQINQIISLRNNLINWTSGNEEIDSFIRQKQSSIIKPTDTVLEWIPYNQFIDIKEIEEVGKNKLFIFSKMEKWPIRI
;
A
#
# COMPACT_ATOMS: atom_id res chain seq x y z
N MET A 1 -0.89 -18.58 -37.56
CA MET A 1 -0.58 -17.66 -36.46
C MET A 1 -0.51 -16.25 -37.05
N SER A 2 -1.41 -15.37 -36.63
CA SER A 2 -1.61 -14.06 -37.25
C SER A 2 -0.48 -13.09 -36.88
N PHE A 3 -0.23 -12.08 -37.70
CA PHE A 3 0.74 -11.01 -37.42
C PHE A 3 0.43 -10.31 -36.08
N THR A 4 -0.85 -10.27 -35.71
CA THR A 4 -1.39 -9.81 -34.43
C THR A 4 -1.00 -10.68 -33.23
N ASP A 5 -0.73 -11.97 -33.41
CA ASP A 5 -0.29 -12.85 -32.32
C ASP A 5 1.19 -12.60 -31.94
N LYS A 6 2.02 -12.12 -32.88
CA LYS A 6 3.40 -11.66 -32.60
C LYS A 6 3.41 -10.34 -31.81
N ILE A 7 2.35 -9.55 -31.93
CA ILE A 7 2.13 -8.30 -31.16
C ILE A 7 1.68 -8.59 -29.72
N ASN A 8 1.34 -9.83 -29.35
CA ASN A 8 1.15 -10.17 -27.93
C ASN A 8 2.48 -10.30 -27.15
N TYR A 9 3.62 -10.00 -27.79
CA TYR A 9 4.91 -9.69 -27.17
C TYR A 9 5.02 -8.21 -26.74
N PHE A 10 3.91 -7.46 -26.78
CA PHE A 10 3.84 -6.05 -26.40
C PHE A 10 3.90 -5.90 -24.88
N GLY A 11 4.62 -4.87 -24.42
CA GLY A 11 4.85 -4.64 -23.00
C GLY A 11 3.54 -4.65 -22.20
N LYS A 12 3.53 -5.33 -21.06
CA LYS A 12 2.38 -5.32 -20.15
C LYS A 12 2.06 -3.88 -19.74
N LEU A 13 0.78 -3.55 -19.65
CA LEU A 13 0.35 -2.25 -19.15
C LEU A 13 0.57 -2.14 -17.63
N CYS A 14 0.83 -0.93 -17.16
CA CYS A 14 0.81 -0.59 -15.74
C CYS A 14 -0.62 -0.35 -15.28
N GLU A 15 -1.07 -1.05 -14.24
CA GLU A 15 -2.44 -0.91 -13.72
C GLU A 15 -2.67 0.47 -13.07
N SER A 16 -1.62 1.11 -12.53
CA SER A 16 -1.73 2.42 -11.88
C SER A 16 -1.81 3.59 -12.87
N CYS A 17 -1.07 3.56 -13.99
CA CYS A 17 -0.98 4.70 -14.91
C CYS A 17 -1.37 4.40 -16.37
N GLY A 18 -1.76 3.16 -16.68
CA GLY A 18 -2.15 2.73 -18.02
C GLY A 18 -1.01 2.70 -19.05
N LYS A 19 0.21 3.10 -18.69
CA LYS A 19 1.35 3.13 -19.62
C LYS A 19 1.97 1.74 -19.81
N THR A 20 2.44 1.46 -21.01
CA THR A 20 3.21 0.26 -21.34
C THR A 20 4.49 0.18 -20.50
N LYS A 21 4.72 -0.97 -19.85
CA LYS A 21 5.97 -1.24 -19.13
C LYS A 21 7.08 -1.51 -20.13
N ILE A 22 7.99 -0.56 -20.21
CA ILE A 22 9.13 -0.56 -21.14
C ILE A 22 10.24 -1.51 -20.64
N ASN A 23 10.39 -1.64 -19.31
CA ASN A 23 11.42 -2.49 -18.72
C ASN A 23 10.94 -3.94 -18.62
N ILE A 24 11.76 -4.87 -19.10
CA ILE A 24 11.49 -6.31 -19.07
C ILE A 24 11.22 -6.81 -17.64
N ARG A 25 11.95 -6.26 -16.66
CA ARG A 25 11.86 -6.66 -15.24
C ARG A 25 10.54 -6.23 -14.62
N ASP A 26 9.97 -5.13 -15.09
CA ASP A 26 8.70 -4.59 -14.58
C ASP A 26 7.50 -5.39 -15.10
N ARG A 27 7.67 -6.22 -16.15
CA ARG A 27 6.58 -7.03 -16.73
C ARG A 27 6.01 -8.05 -15.75
N PHE A 28 6.74 -8.44 -14.72
CA PHE A 28 6.20 -9.32 -13.68
C PHE A 28 5.49 -8.57 -12.55
N SER A 29 5.68 -7.25 -12.45
CA SER A 29 4.98 -6.40 -11.49
C SER A 29 3.63 -5.93 -12.04
N LYS A 30 2.69 -5.62 -11.15
CA LYS A 30 1.42 -4.94 -11.47
C LYS A 30 1.63 -3.50 -11.90
N TRP A 31 2.60 -2.81 -11.30
CA TRP A 31 2.88 -1.39 -11.57
C TRP A 31 4.27 -1.18 -12.19
N CYS A 32 4.45 -0.13 -12.98
CA CYS A 32 5.78 0.24 -13.49
C CYS A 32 6.65 0.80 -12.36
N LYS A 33 7.99 0.75 -12.52
CA LYS A 33 8.94 1.23 -11.51
C LYS A 33 8.63 2.65 -11.01
N LEU A 34 8.24 3.56 -11.90
CA LEU A 34 7.90 4.94 -11.55
C LEU A 34 6.66 5.02 -10.64
N CYS A 35 5.60 4.28 -10.95
CA CYS A 35 4.40 4.22 -10.12
C CYS A 35 4.69 3.64 -8.73
N GLN A 36 5.53 2.61 -8.65
CA GLN A 36 5.94 2.03 -7.35
C GLN A 36 6.72 3.06 -6.51
N ILE A 37 7.67 3.78 -7.12
CA ILE A 37 8.42 4.86 -6.42
C ILE A 37 7.46 5.96 -5.97
N ASN A 38 6.54 6.39 -6.83
CA ASN A 38 5.58 7.44 -6.49
C ASN A 38 4.66 7.03 -5.34
N GLN A 39 4.26 5.75 -5.26
CA GLN A 39 3.50 5.24 -4.12
C GLN A 39 4.31 5.37 -2.83
N ILE A 40 5.58 4.95 -2.83
CA ILE A 40 6.45 5.05 -1.65
C ILE A 40 6.61 6.52 -1.22
N ILE A 41 6.83 7.43 -2.16
CA ILE A 41 6.92 8.87 -1.88
C ILE A 41 5.60 9.39 -1.30
N SER A 42 4.46 8.99 -1.86
CA SER A 42 3.14 9.39 -1.35
C SER A 42 2.93 8.93 0.09
N LEU A 43 3.30 7.69 0.41
CA LEU A 43 3.15 7.13 1.75
C LEU A 43 4.03 7.90 2.76
N ARG A 44 5.28 8.22 2.38
CA ARG A 44 6.16 9.06 3.21
C ARG A 44 5.60 10.46 3.42
N ASN A 45 5.10 11.09 2.37
CA ASN A 45 4.55 12.46 2.45
C ASN A 45 3.31 12.54 3.34
N ASN A 46 2.45 11.51 3.29
CA ASN A 46 1.29 11.42 4.18
C ASN A 46 1.70 11.38 5.66
N LEU A 47 2.92 10.94 5.98
CA LEU A 47 3.42 10.90 7.35
C LEU A 47 4.14 12.16 7.84
N ILE A 48 4.40 13.15 6.97
CA ILE A 48 5.16 14.35 7.37
C ILE A 48 4.39 15.15 8.43
N ASN A 49 3.07 15.24 8.28
CA ASN A 49 2.20 16.00 9.18
C ASN A 49 1.22 15.10 9.97
N TRP A 50 1.40 13.78 9.88
CA TRP A 50 0.52 12.82 10.56
C TRP A 50 1.15 12.33 11.87
N THR A 51 0.30 12.19 12.89
CA THR A 51 0.63 11.61 14.20
C THR A 51 -0.57 10.80 14.68
N SER A 52 -0.33 9.65 15.31
CA SER A 52 -1.37 8.89 16.01
C SER A 52 -1.69 9.46 17.40
N GLY A 53 -0.97 10.50 17.86
CA GLY A 53 -0.97 10.96 19.24
C GLY A 53 -0.16 10.07 20.19
N ASN A 54 0.57 9.07 19.67
CA ASN A 54 1.48 8.22 20.43
C ASN A 54 2.88 8.29 19.80
N GLU A 55 3.81 8.93 20.51
CA GLU A 55 5.15 9.20 19.99
C GLU A 55 5.97 7.93 19.68
N GLU A 56 5.77 6.86 20.46
CA GLU A 56 6.46 5.58 20.26
C GLU A 56 6.01 4.90 18.96
N ILE A 57 4.69 4.84 18.74
CA ILE A 57 4.09 4.29 17.52
C ILE A 57 4.54 5.13 16.31
N ASP A 58 4.44 6.46 16.41
CA ASP A 58 4.83 7.37 15.33
C ASP A 58 6.32 7.22 14.97
N SER A 59 7.19 7.11 15.98
CA SER A 59 8.63 6.88 15.80
C SER A 59 8.90 5.56 15.09
N PHE A 60 8.24 4.48 15.53
CA PHE A 60 8.37 3.16 14.90
C PHE A 60 7.96 3.18 13.42
N ILE A 61 6.81 3.78 13.10
CA ILE A 61 6.31 3.88 11.72
C ILE A 61 7.30 4.68 10.84
N ARG A 62 7.75 5.85 11.31
CA ARG A 62 8.73 6.68 10.59
C ARG A 62 10.04 5.94 10.36
N GLN A 63 10.53 5.20 11.37
CA GLN A 63 11.74 4.38 11.24
C GLN A 63 11.56 3.31 10.16
N LYS A 64 10.45 2.57 10.17
CA LYS A 64 10.18 1.54 9.16
C LYS A 64 10.08 2.11 7.75
N GLN A 65 9.38 3.22 7.55
CA GLN A 65 9.30 3.83 6.22
C GLN A 65 10.61 4.46 5.74
N SER A 66 11.48 4.89 6.65
CA SER A 66 12.83 5.39 6.32
C SER A 66 13.76 4.28 5.83
N SER A 67 13.53 3.02 6.26
CA SER A 67 14.34 1.86 5.86
C SER A 67 14.05 1.32 4.45
N ILE A 68 13.04 1.86 3.76
CA ILE A 68 12.67 1.47 2.39
C ILE A 68 13.67 2.06 1.38
N ILE A 69 14.41 1.19 0.68
CA ILE A 69 15.43 1.58 -0.30
C ILE A 69 14.96 1.24 -1.72
N LYS A 70 14.24 0.14 -1.89
CA LYS A 70 13.81 -0.37 -3.19
C LYS A 70 12.28 -0.46 -3.28
N PRO A 71 11.72 -0.37 -4.50
CA PRO A 71 10.29 -0.59 -4.74
C PRO A 71 9.75 -1.96 -4.31
N THR A 72 10.64 -2.94 -4.17
CA THR A 72 10.33 -4.30 -3.73
C THR A 72 10.36 -4.47 -2.21
N ASP A 73 10.81 -3.46 -1.47
CA ASP A 73 10.90 -3.56 -0.01
C ASP A 73 9.50 -3.45 0.59
N THR A 74 9.29 -4.15 1.72
CA THR A 74 8.01 -4.12 2.42
C THR A 74 7.71 -2.71 2.92
N VAL A 75 6.54 -2.20 2.55
CA VAL A 75 6.07 -0.88 2.98
C VAL A 75 5.07 -1.05 4.10
N LEU A 76 5.30 -0.36 5.23
CA LEU A 76 4.34 -0.29 6.34
C LEU A 76 3.38 0.88 6.09
N GLU A 77 2.09 0.57 6.04
CA GLU A 77 1.01 1.53 5.89
C GLU A 77 0.24 1.68 7.20
N TRP A 78 -0.03 2.93 7.60
CA TRP A 78 -0.89 3.22 8.74
C TRP A 78 -2.35 3.35 8.29
N ILE A 79 -3.24 2.61 8.93
CA ILE A 79 -4.69 2.68 8.70
C ILE A 79 -5.34 3.33 9.93
N PRO A 80 -5.87 4.56 9.79
CA PRO A 80 -6.66 5.22 10.83
C PRO A 80 -7.85 4.38 11.29
N TYR A 81 -8.14 4.40 12.59
CA TYR A 81 -9.22 3.64 13.20
C TYR A 81 -10.61 3.95 12.59
N ASN A 82 -10.84 5.19 12.17
CA ASN A 82 -12.10 5.62 11.56
C ASN A 82 -12.37 5.03 10.16
N GLN A 83 -11.44 4.27 9.57
CA GLN A 83 -11.66 3.55 8.31
C GLN A 83 -12.27 2.15 8.51
N PHE A 84 -12.24 1.64 9.74
CA PHE A 84 -12.88 0.38 10.08
C PHE A 84 -14.37 0.60 10.30
N ILE A 85 -15.18 -0.33 9.78
CA ILE A 85 -16.63 -0.36 9.98
C ILE A 85 -17.04 -1.71 10.56
N ASP A 86 -18.30 -1.78 11.01
CA ASP A 86 -18.86 -2.95 11.69
C ASP A 86 -18.00 -3.37 12.89
N ILE A 87 -17.58 -2.37 13.67
CA ILE A 87 -16.77 -2.55 14.87
C ILE A 87 -17.67 -3.04 16.00
N LYS A 88 -17.39 -4.24 16.50
CA LYS A 88 -18.11 -4.88 17.59
C LYS A 88 -17.17 -5.14 18.76
N GLU A 89 -17.52 -4.62 19.93
CA GLU A 89 -16.88 -5.01 21.19
C GLU A 89 -17.28 -6.46 21.50
N ILE A 90 -16.29 -7.32 21.73
CA ILE A 90 -16.54 -8.75 21.99
C ILE A 90 -16.17 -9.17 23.40
N GLU A 91 -15.32 -8.41 24.08
CA GLU A 91 -14.88 -8.71 25.44
C GLU A 91 -14.36 -7.46 26.15
N GLU A 92 -14.61 -7.39 27.45
CA GLU A 92 -13.99 -6.43 28.36
C GLU A 92 -13.21 -7.23 29.42
N VAL A 93 -11.89 -7.04 29.47
CA VAL A 93 -11.00 -7.69 30.44
C VAL A 93 -10.37 -6.60 31.30
N GLY A 94 -10.95 -6.38 32.49
CA GLY A 94 -10.52 -5.32 33.39
C GLY A 94 -10.83 -3.93 32.81
N LYS A 95 -9.80 -3.14 32.49
CA LYS A 95 -9.93 -1.82 31.81
C LYS A 95 -9.74 -1.90 30.30
N ASN A 96 -9.48 -3.09 29.76
CA ASN A 96 -9.17 -3.28 28.35
C ASN A 96 -10.41 -3.77 27.61
N LYS A 97 -10.65 -3.22 26.41
CA LYS A 97 -11.74 -3.59 25.52
C LYS A 97 -11.18 -4.24 24.26
N LEU A 98 -11.72 -5.40 23.91
CA LEU A 98 -11.38 -6.12 22.68
C LEU A 98 -12.45 -5.85 21.63
N PHE A 99 -12.03 -5.36 20.48
CA PHE A 99 -12.90 -5.08 19.34
C PHE A 99 -12.56 -6.00 18.17
N ILE A 100 -13.59 -6.52 17.51
CA ILE A 100 -13.49 -7.12 16.18
C ILE A 100 -14.10 -6.12 15.19
N PHE A 101 -13.43 -5.91 14.08
CA PHE A 101 -13.98 -5.27 12.90
C PHE A 101 -14.05 -6.30 11.78
N SER A 102 -15.13 -6.27 11.01
CA SER A 102 -15.32 -7.23 9.92
C SER A 102 -15.12 -6.62 8.54
N LYS A 103 -14.98 -5.29 8.45
CA LYS A 103 -14.89 -4.59 7.18
C LYS A 103 -14.14 -3.26 7.28
N MET A 104 -13.51 -2.88 6.16
CA MET A 104 -12.95 -1.55 5.93
C MET A 104 -13.76 -0.87 4.83
N GLU A 105 -14.10 0.41 4.98
CA GLU A 105 -14.91 1.12 3.97
C GLU A 105 -14.20 1.21 2.61
N LYS A 106 -12.89 1.39 2.63
CA LYS A 106 -12.03 1.40 1.46
C LYS A 106 -10.76 0.64 1.79
N TRP A 107 -10.43 -0.36 0.95
CA TRP A 107 -9.10 -0.94 0.97
C TRP A 107 -8.12 0.08 0.37
N PRO A 108 -7.03 0.46 1.07
CA PRO A 108 -6.09 1.47 0.59
C PRO A 108 -5.32 1.02 -0.66
N ILE A 109 -5.26 -0.28 -0.93
CA ILE A 109 -4.59 -0.85 -2.10
C ILE A 109 -5.56 -1.78 -2.85
N ARG A 110 -6.07 -1.34 -4.00
CA ARG A 110 -6.64 -2.28 -4.97
C ARG A 110 -5.46 -3.03 -5.58
N ILE A 111 -5.16 -4.20 -5.01
CA ILE A 111 -4.18 -5.14 -5.55
C ILE A 111 -4.72 -5.74 -6.84
#